data_AF-A0A1B0DHN6-F1
#
_entry.id   AF-A0A1B0DHN6-F1
#
_cell.length_a   1.000
_cell.length_b   1.000
_cell.length_c   1.000
_cell.angle_alpha   90.00
_cell.angle_beta   90.00
_cell.angle_gamma   90.00
#
_symmetry.space_group_name_H-M   'P 1'
#
loop_
_entity.id
_entity.type
_entity.pdbx_description
1 polymer ?
#
loop_
_entity_poly.entity_id
_entity_poly.type
_entity_poly.pdbx_seq_one_letter_code
_entity_poly.pdbx_strand_id
1 'polypeptide(L)'
;MIYGLHFNTAYHSFLITVLTRPRYQVQVDSLPAAVAQDYHFMGSENSLNYFSKDDAQSKYVRRMFTICPDIDVCLEHVKRDSQLGVAVSRAHARNSPLIDESDMFCFHHAQNIYSYSVSMLVKRDYHLLPKINDIIRTILESGLLSKWQKDSEVSKVHVGQAAPPTEESEGGEGAQIVLSLDHVQGAFIVLGFGLILSAVGFAVEWLIFLTIQKNRFGATFLKRHIEKMLCFD
;
A
#
# COMPACT_ATOMS: atom_id res chain seq x y z
N MET A 1 33.82 11.68 -11.17
CA MET A 1 32.87 12.48 -10.36
C MET A 1 31.46 12.51 -10.95
N ILE A 2 31.28 12.91 -12.20
CA ILE A 2 29.95 13.05 -12.82
C ILE A 2 29.14 11.74 -12.77
N TYR A 3 29.76 10.60 -13.08
CA TYR A 3 29.12 9.28 -12.97
C TYR A 3 28.61 8.95 -11.56
N GLY A 4 29.43 9.21 -10.53
CA GLY A 4 29.07 8.96 -9.13
C GLY A 4 27.92 9.86 -8.66
N LEU A 5 27.89 11.11 -9.12
CA LEU A 5 26.79 12.03 -8.84
C LEU A 5 25.47 11.50 -9.43
N HIS A 6 25.47 11.10 -10.70
CA HIS A 6 24.27 10.57 -11.36
C HIS A 6 23.77 9.27 -10.73
N PHE A 7 24.68 8.38 -10.35
CA PHE A 7 24.30 7.13 -9.71
C PHE A 7 23.70 7.40 -8.32
N ASN A 8 24.31 8.30 -7.53
CA ASN A 8 23.81 8.65 -6.21
C ASN A 8 22.43 9.30 -6.26
N THR A 9 22.21 10.26 -7.16
CA THR A 9 20.91 10.92 -7.31
C THR A 9 19.83 9.96 -7.81
N ALA A 10 20.16 9.07 -8.75
CA ALA A 10 19.23 8.04 -9.22
C ALA A 10 18.86 7.07 -8.09
N TYR A 11 19.84 6.61 -7.31
CA TYR A 11 19.62 5.69 -6.19
C TYR A 11 18.73 6.32 -5.12
N HIS A 12 19.04 7.56 -4.67
CA HIS A 12 18.22 8.25 -3.68
C HIS A 12 16.79 8.48 -4.17
N SER A 13 16.60 8.89 -5.42
CA SER A 13 15.25 9.13 -5.97
C SER A 13 14.41 7.86 -6.00
N PHE A 14 15.02 6.74 -6.41
CA PHE A 14 14.35 5.44 -6.40
C PHE A 14 14.04 4.97 -4.98
N LEU A 15 15.01 5.08 -4.06
CA LEU A 15 14.86 4.69 -2.67
C LEU A 15 13.74 5.46 -1.96
N ILE A 16 13.67 6.79 -2.13
CA ILE A 16 12.59 7.61 -1.60
C ILE A 16 11.24 7.11 -2.13
N THR A 17 11.14 6.82 -3.42
CA THR A 17 9.89 6.34 -4.02
C THR A 17 9.43 5.01 -3.42
N VAL A 18 10.35 4.05 -3.25
CA VAL A 18 10.05 2.73 -2.67
C VAL A 18 9.66 2.85 -1.19
N LEU A 19 10.34 3.68 -0.42
CA LEU A 19 10.07 3.86 1.01
C LEU A 19 8.79 4.65 1.28
N THR A 20 8.45 5.61 0.42
CA THR A 20 7.24 6.45 0.60
C THR A 20 5.97 5.79 0.05
N ARG A 21 6.09 4.93 -0.96
CA ARG A 21 4.95 4.21 -1.56
C ARG A 21 5.30 2.75 -1.82
N PRO A 22 5.33 1.91 -0.78
CA PRO A 22 5.64 0.51 -0.97
C PRO A 22 4.55 -0.18 -1.81
N ARG A 23 4.94 -0.75 -2.95
CA ARG A 23 4.06 -1.54 -3.83
C ARG A 23 4.36 -3.02 -3.62
N TYR A 24 3.76 -3.64 -2.60
CA TYR A 24 4.07 -5.03 -2.25
C TYR A 24 3.33 -6.07 -3.10
N GLN A 25 2.17 -5.75 -3.66
CA GLN A 25 1.34 -6.69 -4.43
C GLN A 25 0.83 -6.05 -5.73
N VAL A 26 0.67 -6.88 -6.77
CA VAL A 26 0.06 -6.45 -8.03
C VAL A 26 -1.39 -6.10 -7.76
N GLN A 27 -1.66 -4.81 -7.67
CA GLN A 27 -3.01 -4.31 -7.42
C GLN A 27 -3.89 -4.62 -8.63
N VAL A 28 -5.02 -5.27 -8.38
CA VAL A 28 -6.03 -5.51 -9.41
C VAL A 28 -6.76 -4.21 -9.71
N ASP A 29 -6.63 -3.73 -10.93
CA ASP A 29 -7.12 -2.41 -11.36
C ASP A 29 -8.52 -2.45 -11.99
N SER A 30 -8.99 -3.65 -12.35
CA SER A 30 -10.16 -3.87 -13.17
C SER A 30 -10.82 -5.22 -12.90
N LEU A 31 -12.13 -5.31 -13.14
CA LEU A 31 -12.88 -6.55 -12.99
C LEU A 31 -12.35 -7.73 -13.84
N PRO A 32 -11.94 -7.54 -15.12
CA PRO A 32 -11.33 -8.60 -15.92
C PRO A 32 -10.09 -9.21 -15.26
N ALA A 33 -9.21 -8.38 -14.70
CA ALA A 33 -7.99 -8.83 -14.04
C ALA A 33 -8.32 -9.59 -12.75
N ALA A 34 -9.34 -9.15 -12.00
CA ALA A 34 -9.82 -9.85 -10.81
C ALA A 34 -10.35 -11.25 -11.15
N VAL A 35 -11.15 -11.35 -12.20
CA VAL A 35 -11.70 -12.63 -12.69
C VAL A 35 -10.59 -13.56 -13.18
N ALA A 36 -9.55 -13.03 -13.84
CA ALA A 36 -8.42 -13.83 -14.32
C ALA A 36 -7.52 -14.37 -13.18
N GLN A 37 -7.58 -13.75 -12.00
CA GLN A 37 -6.86 -14.17 -10.79
C GLN A 37 -7.76 -14.92 -9.80
N ASP A 38 -8.92 -15.39 -10.26
CA ASP A 38 -9.89 -16.17 -9.50
C ASP A 38 -10.39 -15.52 -8.20
N TYR A 39 -10.58 -14.19 -8.20
CA TYR A 39 -11.11 -13.48 -7.02
C TYR A 39 -12.53 -13.94 -6.64
N HIS A 40 -12.78 -14.01 -5.33
CA HIS A 40 -14.12 -14.17 -4.76
C HIS A 40 -14.77 -12.80 -4.55
N PHE A 41 -16.08 -12.70 -4.79
CA PHE A 41 -16.79 -11.43 -4.68
C PHE A 41 -17.85 -11.47 -3.59
N MET A 42 -17.95 -10.41 -2.80
CA MET A 42 -19.01 -10.23 -1.80
C MET A 42 -19.73 -8.91 -1.99
N GLY A 43 -20.98 -8.82 -1.57
CA GLY A 43 -21.68 -7.54 -1.54
C GLY A 43 -23.19 -7.67 -1.37
N SER A 44 -23.89 -6.57 -1.54
CA SER A 44 -25.34 -6.54 -1.39
C SER A 44 -26.05 -7.29 -2.52
N GLU A 45 -27.25 -7.77 -2.28
CA GLU A 45 -28.10 -8.36 -3.33
C GLU A 45 -28.34 -7.39 -4.50
N ASN A 46 -28.47 -6.09 -4.20
CA ASN A 46 -28.62 -5.05 -5.21
C ASN A 46 -27.41 -4.98 -6.16
N SER A 47 -26.20 -5.28 -5.67
CA SER A 47 -24.99 -5.29 -6.48
C SER A 47 -25.04 -6.39 -7.56
N LEU A 48 -25.74 -7.50 -7.30
CA LEU A 48 -25.87 -8.63 -8.21
C LEU A 48 -26.60 -8.26 -9.50
N ASN A 49 -27.53 -7.30 -9.43
CA ASN A 49 -28.32 -6.84 -10.57
C ASN A 49 -27.44 -6.21 -11.67
N TYR A 50 -26.29 -5.62 -11.30
CA TYR A 50 -25.36 -5.03 -12.27
C TYR A 50 -24.56 -6.07 -13.05
N PHE A 51 -24.49 -7.31 -12.56
CA PHE A 51 -23.88 -8.46 -13.23
C PHE A 51 -24.92 -9.30 -13.98
N SER A 52 -26.08 -8.74 -14.33
CA SER A 52 -27.13 -9.48 -15.05
C SER A 52 -26.85 -9.70 -16.54
N LYS A 53 -25.76 -9.11 -17.06
CA LYS A 53 -25.37 -9.15 -18.47
C LYS A 53 -24.88 -10.54 -18.88
N ASP A 54 -25.02 -10.87 -20.17
CA ASP A 54 -24.68 -12.18 -20.74
C ASP A 54 -23.19 -12.31 -21.11
N ASP A 55 -22.30 -11.71 -20.33
CA ASP A 55 -20.85 -11.79 -20.54
C ASP A 55 -20.20 -12.84 -19.63
N ALA A 56 -19.06 -13.39 -20.06
CA ALA A 56 -18.34 -14.41 -19.32
C ALA A 56 -17.92 -13.94 -17.92
N GLN A 57 -17.60 -12.66 -17.77
CA GLN A 57 -17.17 -12.07 -16.49
C GLN A 57 -18.35 -11.97 -15.53
N SER A 58 -19.47 -11.37 -15.93
CA SER A 58 -20.69 -11.34 -15.11
C SER A 58 -21.15 -12.74 -14.70
N LYS A 59 -21.08 -13.74 -15.61
CA LYS A 59 -21.38 -15.14 -15.28
C LYS A 59 -20.41 -15.73 -14.25
N TYR A 60 -19.12 -15.41 -14.35
CA TYR A 60 -18.14 -15.82 -13.35
C TYR A 60 -18.43 -15.18 -12.00
N VAL A 61 -18.57 -13.85 -11.96
CA VAL A 61 -18.84 -13.08 -10.75
C VAL A 61 -20.08 -13.62 -10.07
N ARG A 62 -21.21 -13.80 -10.76
CA ARG A 62 -22.45 -14.34 -10.18
C ARG A 62 -22.28 -15.72 -9.55
N ARG A 63 -21.44 -16.60 -10.11
CA ARG A 63 -21.19 -17.93 -9.56
C ARG A 63 -20.34 -17.88 -8.29
N MET A 64 -19.40 -16.94 -8.23
CA MET A 64 -18.49 -16.75 -7.09
C MET A 64 -18.95 -15.65 -6.12
N PHE A 65 -20.15 -15.09 -6.32
CA PHE A 65 -20.67 -13.99 -5.51
C PHE A 65 -21.35 -14.51 -4.25
N THR A 66 -20.91 -14.02 -3.10
CA THR A 66 -21.54 -14.30 -1.81
C THR A 66 -22.30 -13.07 -1.33
N ILE A 67 -23.58 -13.24 -1.02
CA ILE A 67 -24.41 -12.15 -0.52
C ILE A 67 -23.98 -11.82 0.90
N CYS A 68 -23.70 -10.53 1.12
CA CYS A 68 -23.33 -10.00 2.41
C CYS A 68 -24.46 -9.12 2.97
N PRO A 69 -25.04 -9.46 4.13
CA PRO A 69 -26.10 -8.65 4.75
C PRO A 69 -25.55 -7.37 5.39
N ASP A 70 -24.31 -7.40 5.90
CA ASP A 70 -23.65 -6.25 6.52
C ASP A 70 -22.33 -5.94 5.82
N ILE A 71 -22.36 -4.90 4.98
CA ILE A 71 -21.25 -4.53 4.11
C ILE A 71 -20.02 -4.08 4.92
N ASP A 72 -20.21 -3.43 6.07
CA ASP A 72 -19.09 -2.97 6.90
C ASP A 72 -18.31 -4.18 7.43
N VAL A 73 -19.00 -5.23 7.88
CA VAL A 73 -18.38 -6.48 8.32
C VAL A 73 -17.67 -7.18 7.16
N CYS A 74 -18.25 -7.21 5.97
CA CYS A 74 -17.60 -7.79 4.80
C CYS A 74 -16.37 -7.01 4.33
N LEU A 75 -16.37 -5.68 4.51
CA LEU A 75 -15.19 -4.85 4.24
C LEU A 75 -14.04 -5.20 5.20
N GLU A 76 -14.31 -5.51 6.47
CA GLU A 76 -13.27 -5.96 7.40
C GLU A 76 -12.58 -7.25 6.92
N HIS A 77 -13.32 -8.16 6.28
CA HIS A 77 -12.75 -9.42 5.77
C HIS A 77 -11.69 -9.20 4.69
N VAL A 78 -11.74 -8.10 3.95
CA VAL A 78 -10.73 -7.74 2.93
C VAL A 78 -9.34 -7.58 3.55
N LYS A 79 -9.24 -7.21 4.84
CA LYS A 79 -7.95 -7.13 5.53
C LYS A 79 -7.28 -8.49 5.72
N ARG A 80 -8.07 -9.57 5.78
CA ARG A 80 -7.59 -10.93 6.08
C ARG A 80 -7.43 -11.76 4.82
N ASP A 81 -8.27 -11.54 3.82
CA ASP A 81 -8.27 -12.30 2.57
C ASP A 81 -7.83 -11.43 1.39
N SER A 82 -6.63 -11.68 0.88
CA SER A 82 -6.06 -10.94 -0.25
C SER A 82 -6.74 -11.21 -1.60
N GLN A 83 -7.53 -12.29 -1.70
CA GLN A 83 -8.26 -12.68 -2.92
C GLN A 83 -9.76 -12.39 -2.84
N LEU A 84 -10.18 -11.57 -1.86
CA LEU A 84 -11.56 -11.14 -1.69
C LEU A 84 -11.79 -9.73 -2.25
N GLY A 85 -12.79 -9.59 -3.11
CA GLY A 85 -13.29 -8.30 -3.61
C GLY A 85 -14.68 -7.99 -3.07
N VAL A 86 -14.90 -6.79 -2.54
CA VAL A 86 -16.23 -6.35 -2.05
C VAL A 86 -16.85 -5.35 -3.03
N ALA A 87 -18.04 -5.68 -3.56
CA ALA A 87 -18.82 -4.86 -4.47
C ALA A 87 -19.69 -3.86 -3.70
N VAL A 88 -19.12 -2.69 -3.41
CA VAL A 88 -19.71 -1.61 -2.62
C VAL A 88 -19.55 -0.25 -3.33
N SER A 89 -20.35 0.75 -2.93
CA SER A 89 -20.16 2.12 -3.40
C SER A 89 -18.87 2.72 -2.82
N ARG A 90 -18.15 3.50 -3.62
CA ARG A 90 -16.90 4.14 -3.18
C ARG A 90 -17.11 5.06 -1.97
N ALA A 91 -18.23 5.79 -1.96
CA ALA A 91 -18.56 6.67 -0.85
C ALA A 91 -18.79 5.89 0.46
N HIS A 92 -19.39 4.70 0.39
CA HIS A 92 -19.59 3.86 1.58
C HIS A 92 -18.27 3.23 2.05
N ALA A 93 -17.45 2.70 1.13
CA ALA A 93 -16.14 2.16 1.48
C ALA A 93 -15.26 3.20 2.22
N ARG A 94 -15.16 4.42 1.68
CA ARG A 94 -14.41 5.53 2.32
C ARG A 94 -15.04 6.01 3.64
N ASN A 95 -16.32 5.75 3.86
CA ASN A 95 -17.04 6.15 5.08
C ASN A 95 -17.10 5.05 6.15
N SER A 96 -16.62 3.84 5.85
CA SER A 96 -16.67 2.73 6.80
C SER A 96 -15.71 2.97 7.97
N PRO A 97 -16.15 2.78 9.23
CA PRO A 97 -15.28 2.91 10.39
C PRO A 97 -14.39 1.68 10.64
N LEU A 98 -14.68 0.54 9.99
CA LEU A 98 -14.00 -0.74 10.26
C LEU A 98 -12.74 -0.95 9.39
N ILE A 99 -12.58 -0.18 8.33
CA ILE A 99 -11.47 -0.30 7.39
C ILE A 99 -10.89 1.06 7.06
N ASP A 100 -9.56 1.16 7.09
CA ASP A 100 -8.85 2.39 6.73
C ASP A 100 -8.59 2.42 5.22
N GLU A 101 -8.43 3.62 4.65
CA GLU A 101 -8.16 3.79 3.23
C GLU A 101 -6.83 3.13 2.81
N SER A 102 -5.87 2.99 3.73
CA SER A 102 -4.60 2.29 3.48
C SER A 102 -4.75 0.77 3.29
N ASP A 103 -5.79 0.20 3.89
CA ASP A 103 -5.99 -1.26 3.94
C ASP A 103 -6.91 -1.75 2.82
N MET A 104 -7.45 -0.84 2.00
CA MET A 104 -8.35 -1.17 0.90
C MET A 104 -7.82 -0.67 -0.44
N PHE A 105 -8.09 -1.44 -1.48
CA PHE A 105 -7.81 -1.04 -2.84
C PHE A 105 -9.10 -0.98 -3.65
N CYS A 106 -9.48 0.22 -4.06
CA CYS A 106 -10.58 0.44 -4.98
C CYS A 106 -10.08 0.43 -6.43
N PHE A 107 -10.89 -0.08 -7.36
CA PHE A 107 -10.64 0.08 -8.79
C PHE A 107 -10.53 1.56 -9.17
N HIS A 108 -9.85 1.85 -10.27
CA HIS A 108 -9.80 3.22 -10.78
C HIS A 108 -11.20 3.70 -11.17
N HIS A 109 -11.49 5.01 -11.09
CA HIS A 109 -12.84 5.54 -11.36
C HIS A 109 -13.35 5.19 -12.77
N ALA A 110 -12.44 5.12 -13.75
CA ALA A 110 -12.75 4.70 -15.12
C ALA A 110 -13.15 3.22 -15.25
N GLN A 111 -12.81 2.39 -14.26
CA GLN A 111 -13.04 0.94 -14.22
C GLN A 111 -14.10 0.57 -13.17
N ASN A 112 -14.93 1.52 -12.73
CA ASN A 112 -16.07 1.22 -11.85
C ASN A 112 -17.01 0.23 -12.55
N ILE A 113 -17.48 -0.79 -11.82
CA ILE A 113 -18.46 -1.77 -12.30
C ILE A 113 -19.74 -1.08 -12.79
N TYR A 114 -20.19 -0.07 -12.03
CA TYR A 114 -21.34 0.75 -12.35
C TYR A 114 -21.20 2.12 -11.68
N SER A 115 -21.62 3.17 -12.39
CA SER A 115 -21.65 4.54 -11.89
C SER A 115 -23.08 5.05 -11.93
N TYR A 116 -23.57 5.56 -10.80
CA TYR A 116 -24.92 6.11 -10.67
C TYR A 116 -24.89 7.41 -9.87
N SER A 117 -25.88 8.27 -10.14
CA SER A 117 -26.14 9.44 -9.32
C SER A 117 -27.02 9.07 -8.13
N VAL A 118 -26.65 9.56 -6.95
CA VAL A 118 -27.50 9.49 -5.77
C VAL A 118 -28.59 10.54 -5.91
N SER A 119 -29.86 10.12 -5.84
CA SER A 119 -31.02 11.01 -5.94
C SER A 119 -31.98 10.80 -4.79
N MET A 120 -32.70 11.86 -4.42
CA MET A 120 -33.74 11.80 -3.41
C MET A 120 -35.03 11.26 -4.06
N LEU A 121 -35.55 10.16 -3.53
CA LEU A 121 -36.81 9.59 -3.98
C LEU A 121 -37.98 10.25 -3.25
N VAL A 122 -38.99 10.69 -4.00
CA VAL A 122 -40.24 11.25 -3.46
C VAL A 122 -41.46 10.64 -4.14
N LYS A 123 -42.64 10.80 -3.55
CA LYS A 123 -43.90 10.40 -4.18
C LYS A 123 -44.11 11.17 -5.49
N ARG A 124 -44.67 10.48 -6.50
CA ARG A 124 -44.87 10.99 -7.88
C ARG A 124 -45.52 12.38 -7.98
N ASP A 125 -46.39 12.73 -7.03
CA ASP A 125 -47.13 14.00 -7.02
C ASP A 125 -46.79 14.86 -5.79
N TYR A 126 -45.54 14.84 -5.35
CA TYR A 126 -45.11 15.64 -4.22
C TYR A 126 -45.00 17.13 -4.59
N HIS A 127 -45.94 17.93 -4.08
CA HIS A 127 -46.08 19.36 -4.40
C HIS A 127 -44.83 20.21 -4.13
N LEU A 128 -43.94 19.80 -3.23
CA LEU A 128 -42.69 20.53 -2.92
C LEU A 128 -41.48 20.05 -3.73
N LEU A 129 -41.63 19.07 -4.63
CA LEU A 129 -40.51 18.56 -5.43
C LEU A 129 -39.79 19.66 -6.22
N PRO A 130 -40.47 20.63 -6.89
CA PRO A 130 -39.77 21.72 -7.57
C PRO A 130 -38.90 22.56 -6.62
N LYS A 131 -39.44 22.86 -5.43
CA LYS A 131 -38.74 23.66 -4.41
C LYS A 131 -37.53 22.92 -3.85
N ILE A 132 -37.62 21.62 -3.64
CA ILE A 132 -36.49 20.80 -3.20
C ILE A 132 -35.41 20.75 -4.28
N ASN A 133 -35.80 20.59 -5.55
CA ASN A 133 -34.85 20.59 -6.67
C ASN A 133 -34.10 21.92 -6.79
N ASP A 134 -34.78 23.05 -6.61
CA ASP A 134 -34.15 24.38 -6.61
C ASP A 134 -33.14 24.54 -5.47
N ILE A 135 -33.47 24.02 -4.27
CA ILE A 135 -32.56 24.02 -3.11
C ILE A 135 -31.34 23.14 -3.39
N ILE A 136 -31.54 21.90 -3.85
CA ILE A 136 -30.44 20.97 -4.18
C ILE A 136 -29.53 21.61 -5.24
N ARG A 137 -30.11 22.20 -6.28
CA ARG A 137 -29.37 22.88 -7.34
C ARG A 137 -28.56 24.05 -6.81
N THR A 138 -29.14 24.87 -5.93
CA THR A 138 -28.43 26.00 -5.30
C THR A 138 -27.26 25.52 -4.42
N ILE A 139 -27.44 24.44 -3.66
CA ILE A 139 -26.37 23.82 -2.83
C ILE A 139 -25.23 23.28 -3.71
N LEU A 140 -25.58 22.67 -4.86
CA LEU A 140 -24.59 22.17 -5.82
C LEU A 140 -23.84 23.31 -6.51
N GLU A 141 -24.55 24.31 -7.04
CA GLU A 141 -23.98 25.44 -7.79
C GLU A 141 -23.14 26.37 -6.89
N SER A 142 -23.48 26.48 -5.60
CA SER A 142 -22.68 27.23 -4.63
C SER A 142 -21.40 26.51 -4.17
N GLY A 143 -21.21 25.25 -4.56
CA GLY A 143 -20.07 24.43 -4.11
C GLY A 143 -20.16 23.97 -2.65
N LEU A 144 -21.28 24.23 -1.96
CA LEU A 144 -21.46 23.85 -0.56
C LEU A 144 -21.36 22.34 -0.34
N LEU A 145 -21.84 21.55 -1.31
CA LEU A 145 -21.70 20.09 -1.26
C LEU A 145 -20.23 19.64 -1.27
N SER A 146 -19.40 20.24 -2.13
CA SER A 146 -17.97 19.91 -2.22
C SER A 146 -17.24 20.29 -0.94
N LYS A 147 -17.57 21.44 -0.34
CA LYS A 147 -17.05 21.83 0.98
C LYS A 147 -17.45 20.80 2.04
N TRP A 148 -18.73 20.42 2.10
CA TRP A 148 -19.20 19.47 3.10
C TRP A 148 -18.52 18.10 2.99
N GLN A 149 -18.29 17.61 1.76
CA GLN A 149 -17.53 16.38 1.52
C GLN A 149 -16.10 16.48 2.08
N LYS A 150 -15.41 17.59 1.79
CA LYS A 150 -14.05 17.83 2.30
C LYS A 150 -14.01 17.92 3.84
N ASP A 151 -14.96 18.65 4.43
CA ASP A 151 -15.04 18.81 5.89
C ASP A 151 -15.36 17.47 6.59
N SER A 152 -16.18 16.62 5.96
CA SER A 152 -16.46 15.25 6.41
C SER A 152 -15.21 14.37 6.41
N GLU A 153 -14.38 14.45 5.36
CA GLU A 153 -13.12 13.70 5.28
C GLU A 153 -12.14 14.13 6.37
N VAL A 154 -11.97 15.43 6.59
CA VAL A 154 -11.09 15.97 7.66
C VAL A 154 -11.56 15.55 9.05
N SER A 155 -12.88 15.52 9.28
CA SER A 155 -13.44 15.17 10.59
C SER A 155 -13.14 13.71 10.99
N LYS A 156 -13.02 12.78 10.03
CA LYS A 156 -12.69 11.39 10.33
C LYS A 156 -11.26 11.20 10.84
N VAL A 157 -10.31 11.97 10.29
CA VAL A 157 -8.91 11.94 10.74
C VAL A 157 -8.82 12.25 12.23
N HIS A 158 -9.66 13.17 12.72
CA HIS A 158 -9.68 13.56 14.13
C HIS A 158 -10.35 12.54 15.06
N VAL A 159 -11.26 11.70 14.55
CA VAL A 159 -11.95 10.67 15.36
C VAL A 159 -11.16 9.36 15.41
N GLY A 160 -10.43 9.01 14.35
CA GLY A 160 -9.51 7.87 14.35
C GLY A 160 -8.22 8.10 15.13
N GLN A 161 -7.85 9.36 15.36
CA GLN A 161 -6.61 9.76 16.03
C GLN A 161 -6.87 10.22 17.47
N ALA A 162 -7.24 9.28 18.35
CA ALA A 162 -6.97 9.40 19.79
C ALA A 162 -5.47 9.17 20.12
N ALA A 163 -4.59 9.61 19.21
CA ALA A 163 -3.15 9.72 19.40
C ALA A 163 -2.78 11.19 19.09
N PRO A 164 -1.90 11.81 19.89
CA PRO A 164 -1.75 13.27 19.91
C PRO A 164 -1.34 13.83 18.54
N PRO A 165 -1.78 15.05 18.21
CA PRO A 165 -1.57 15.65 16.90
C PRO A 165 -0.10 16.04 16.76
N THR A 166 0.61 15.43 15.82
CA THR A 166 1.73 16.10 15.17
C THR A 166 1.15 16.97 14.08
N GLU A 167 1.06 18.27 14.38
CA GLU A 167 0.72 19.33 13.45
C GLU A 167 1.73 19.33 12.31
N GLU A 168 1.39 18.69 11.18
CA GLU A 168 1.98 18.90 9.85
C GLU A 168 1.31 17.90 8.89
N SER A 169 0.11 18.24 8.42
CA SER A 169 -0.53 17.56 7.29
C SER A 169 -1.33 18.56 6.49
N GLU A 170 -0.60 19.42 5.77
CA GLU A 170 -1.13 20.15 4.65
C GLU A 170 -1.34 19.19 3.46
N GLY A 171 -2.61 18.92 3.15
CA GLY A 171 -3.12 18.81 1.79
C GLY A 171 -2.53 17.78 0.83
N GLY A 172 -3.30 16.72 0.55
CA GLY A 172 -3.44 16.14 -0.79
C GLY A 172 -2.40 15.10 -1.22
N GLU A 173 -2.88 13.96 -1.72
CA GLU A 173 -2.14 12.97 -2.51
C GLU A 173 -0.82 12.44 -1.92
N GLY A 174 -0.92 11.80 -0.76
CA GLY A 174 0.15 10.95 -0.24
C GLY A 174 0.24 11.09 1.25
N ALA A 175 -0.47 10.22 1.97
CA ALA A 175 -0.21 10.02 3.38
C ALA A 175 1.30 9.75 3.53
N GLN A 176 2.01 10.73 4.09
CA GLN A 176 3.43 10.67 4.35
C GLN A 176 3.63 9.61 5.44
N ILE A 177 3.92 8.38 5.02
CA ILE A 177 4.18 7.27 5.93
C ILE A 177 5.39 7.69 6.79
N VAL A 178 5.19 7.81 8.10
CA VAL A 178 6.28 8.07 9.04
C VAL A 178 7.25 6.88 8.94
N LEU A 179 8.49 7.16 8.56
CA LEU A 179 9.49 6.13 8.26
C LEU A 179 9.83 5.35 9.54
N SER A 180 9.19 4.19 9.71
CA SER A 180 9.46 3.29 10.84
C SER A 180 10.75 2.49 10.62
N LEU A 181 11.39 2.06 11.72
CA LEU A 181 12.66 1.30 11.71
C LEU A 181 12.57 0.00 10.89
N ASP A 182 11.38 -0.59 10.75
CA ASP A 182 11.16 -1.79 9.95
C ASP A 182 11.56 -1.62 8.48
N HIS A 183 11.38 -0.42 7.92
CA HIS A 183 11.71 -0.15 6.51
C HIS A 183 13.23 -0.05 6.27
N VAL A 184 14.02 0.24 7.32
CA VAL A 184 15.48 0.46 7.23
C VAL A 184 16.27 -0.70 7.84
N GLN A 185 15.59 -1.71 8.39
CA GLN A 185 16.22 -2.87 9.04
C GLN A 185 17.25 -3.56 8.15
N GLY A 186 16.97 -3.69 6.84
CA GLY A 186 17.90 -4.29 5.88
C GLY A 186 19.25 -3.57 5.80
N ALA A 187 19.26 -2.24 5.86
CA ALA A 187 20.49 -1.45 5.84
C ALA A 187 21.34 -1.69 7.09
N PHE A 188 20.70 -1.81 8.26
CA PHE A 188 21.39 -2.16 9.51
C PHE A 188 21.98 -3.57 9.50
N ILE A 189 21.30 -4.54 8.87
CA ILE A 189 21.82 -5.91 8.73
C ILE A 189 23.08 -5.93 7.86
N VAL A 190 23.07 -5.24 6.71
CA VAL A 190 24.23 -5.15 5.81
C VAL A 190 25.40 -4.47 6.50
N LEU A 191 25.14 -3.37 7.23
CA LEU A 191 26.16 -2.67 8.01
C LEU A 191 26.74 -3.56 9.10
N GLY A 192 25.90 -4.28 9.85
CA GLY A 192 26.33 -5.22 10.87
C GLY A 192 27.21 -6.33 10.29
N PHE A 193 26.80 -6.91 9.16
CA PHE A 193 27.58 -7.94 8.47
C PHE A 193 28.95 -7.43 7.99
N GLY A 194 28.99 -6.22 7.42
CA GLY A 194 30.24 -5.57 7.00
C GLY A 194 31.20 -5.31 8.16
N LEU A 195 30.68 -4.89 9.31
CA LEU A 195 31.48 -4.70 10.53
C LEU A 195 32.04 -6.01 11.06
N ILE A 196 31.26 -7.09 11.05
CA ILE A 196 31.72 -8.42 11.47
C ILE A 196 32.86 -8.89 10.55
N LEU A 197 32.70 -8.78 9.23
CA LEU A 197 33.71 -9.15 8.25
C LEU A 197 35.02 -8.37 8.45
N SER A 198 34.91 -7.07 8.68
CA SER A 198 36.06 -6.19 8.96
C SER A 198 36.76 -6.59 10.27
N ALA A 199 35.99 -6.85 11.34
CA ALA A 199 36.53 -7.28 12.62
C ALA A 199 37.24 -8.65 12.53
N VAL A 200 36.70 -9.59 11.74
CA VAL A 200 37.33 -10.88 11.49
C VAL A 200 38.63 -10.71 10.70
N GLY A 201 38.64 -9.90 9.64
CA GLY A 201 39.85 -9.59 8.88
C GLY A 201 40.94 -9.01 9.77
N PHE A 202 40.59 -8.02 10.60
CA PHE A 202 41.52 -7.41 11.56
C PHE A 202 42.04 -8.43 12.59
N ALA A 203 41.17 -9.30 13.12
CA ALA A 203 41.59 -10.35 14.05
C ALA A 203 42.55 -11.37 13.40
N VAL A 204 42.33 -11.73 12.14
CA VAL A 204 43.22 -12.62 11.38
C VAL A 204 44.58 -11.96 11.16
N GLU A 205 44.61 -10.71 10.71
CA GLU A 205 45.87 -9.95 10.53
C GLU A 205 46.62 -9.83 11.86
N TRP A 206 45.91 -9.56 12.95
CA TRP A 206 46.48 -9.47 14.29
C TRP A 206 47.10 -10.80 14.76
N LEU A 207 46.41 -11.93 14.52
CA LEU A 207 46.94 -13.26 14.84
C LEU A 207 48.17 -13.62 14.00
N ILE A 208 48.18 -13.26 12.71
CA ILE A 208 49.34 -13.44 11.82
C ILE A 208 50.52 -12.59 12.32
N PHE A 209 50.28 -11.33 12.69
CA PHE A 209 51.31 -10.45 13.21
C PHE A 209 51.93 -10.99 14.50
N LEU A 210 51.10 -11.43 15.46
CA LEU A 210 51.56 -12.02 16.72
C LEU A 210 52.32 -13.34 16.52
N THR A 211 51.90 -14.19 15.59
CA THR A 211 52.61 -15.44 15.28
C THR A 211 53.95 -15.18 14.59
N ILE A 212 54.04 -14.21 13.68
CA ILE A 212 55.32 -13.79 13.06
C ILE A 212 56.25 -13.18 14.12
N GLN A 213 55.75 -12.34 15.01
CA GLN A 213 56.55 -11.67 16.03
C GLN A 213 57.06 -12.64 17.11
N LYS A 214 56.21 -13.59 17.54
CA LYS A 214 56.57 -14.64 18.51
C LYS A 214 57.50 -15.70 17.91
N ASN A 215 57.44 -15.93 16.59
CA ASN A 215 58.20 -16.97 15.90
C ASN A 215 59.42 -16.43 15.12
N ARG A 216 60.10 -15.41 15.65
CA ARG A 216 61.35 -14.85 15.09
C ARG A 216 62.48 -15.89 14.89
N PHE A 217 62.32 -17.11 15.42
CA PHE A 217 63.21 -18.26 15.19
C PHE A 217 62.62 -19.38 14.28
N GLY A 218 61.31 -19.39 14.00
CA GLY A 218 60.63 -20.42 13.20
C GLY A 218 59.99 -19.92 11.89
N ALA A 219 60.21 -18.65 11.53
CA ALA A 219 59.62 -17.96 10.38
C ALA A 219 59.91 -18.60 8.99
N THR A 220 60.89 -19.51 8.90
CA THR A 220 61.24 -20.19 7.64
C THR A 220 60.21 -21.28 7.25
N PHE A 221 59.47 -21.86 8.21
CA PHE A 221 58.57 -22.98 7.94
C PHE A 221 57.19 -22.53 7.44
N LEU A 222 56.62 -21.46 8.02
CA LEU A 222 55.29 -20.96 7.66
C LEU A 222 55.29 -20.25 6.29
N LYS A 223 56.38 -19.53 5.96
CA LYS A 223 56.56 -18.88 4.65
C LYS A 223 56.49 -19.90 3.50
N ARG A 224 57.05 -21.09 3.73
CA ARG A 224 57.07 -22.20 2.76
C ARG A 224 55.72 -22.91 2.60
N HIS A 225 54.80 -22.74 3.55
CA HIS A 225 53.47 -23.36 3.49
C HIS A 225 52.44 -22.43 2.84
N ILE A 226 52.56 -21.11 3.05
CA ILE A 226 51.74 -20.11 2.37
C ILE A 226 52.09 -20.00 0.87
N GLU A 227 53.38 -20.07 0.50
CA GLU A 227 53.81 -20.16 -0.91
C GLU A 227 53.29 -21.44 -1.60
N LYS A 228 53.10 -22.54 -0.86
CA LYS A 228 52.52 -23.79 -1.39
C LYS A 228 51.00 -23.77 -1.53
N MET A 229 50.28 -22.89 -0.82
CA MET A 229 48.83 -22.72 -1.00
C MET A 229 48.47 -21.69 -2.07
N LEU A 230 49.36 -20.72 -2.36
CA LEU A 230 49.16 -19.72 -3.43
C LEU A 230 49.63 -20.21 -4.81
N CYS A 231 50.30 -21.37 -4.89
CA CYS A 231 50.57 -22.09 -6.13
C CYS A 231 49.75 -23.40 -6.17
N PHE A 232 48.45 -23.27 -6.40
CA PHE A 232 47.63 -24.32 -6.99
C PHE A 232 46.77 -23.64 -8.06
N ASP A 233 46.77 -24.21 -9.26
CA ASP A 233 46.21 -23.70 -10.52
C ASP A 233 44.86 -22.97 -10.43
#